data_AF-A0A7N2N5G1-F1
#
_entry.id   AF-A0A7N2N5G1-F1
#
_cell.length_a   1.000
_cell.length_b   1.000
_cell.length_c   1.000
_cell.angle_alpha   90.00
_cell.angle_beta   90.00
_cell.angle_gamma   90.00
#
_symmetry.space_group_name_H-M   'P 1'
#
loop_
_entity.id
_entity.type
_entity.pdbx_description
1 polymer ?
#
loop_
_entity_poly.entity_id
_entity_poly.type
_entity_poly.pdbx_seq_one_letter_code
_entity_poly.pdbx_strand_id
1 'polypeptide(L)'
;MAEFQSESTSSLDPILDLLLSVGYADARKTDISASKRLSGGLAWCVAAVNSDGPRFDEVPDDETLTQQEEMQGIEESLRSMGCPHSLEAYQIETLDCNAIFPVVQWLVYRIRLSLSDDENQQELNVMNQLKLLRERIDKEGASIAVQKLISLMESLKHLERQESEFQLNCNVTRLELQAEVIELEGRIASGCDSKSLSHSLNQSFIEPLEKLNSAKRELAARYRAIVAVKRQLDDVPSQSELIQYERRFSELYVHIQEKLRQTRKCYGTYNALLEIKELMLKETSLLNSISSQFQDAITSTAGRMKLIDSMEGIVKSSQQKLDKVQLGLLEEQKVCDALKQRYAVAVAEQRHCYSLLKAFQEECALNEKLRCQTSV
;
A
#
# COMPACT_ATOMS: atom_id res chain seq x y z
N MET A 1 39.31 -65.03 -22.63
CA MET A 1 38.46 -66.17 -23.04
C MET A 1 37.24 -66.17 -22.13
N ALA A 2 36.06 -66.19 -22.76
CA ALA A 2 34.72 -66.64 -22.30
C ALA A 2 34.57 -67.09 -20.83
N GLU A 3 33.49 -66.81 -20.09
CA GLU A 3 32.09 -66.73 -20.51
C GLU A 3 31.20 -66.12 -19.40
N PHE A 4 30.15 -65.42 -19.83
CA PHE A 4 28.84 -65.14 -19.23
C PHE A 4 28.51 -65.63 -17.80
N GLN A 5 28.02 -64.70 -16.97
CA GLN A 5 26.70 -64.84 -16.33
C GLN A 5 26.08 -63.46 -16.02
N SER A 6 24.90 -63.27 -16.60
CA SER A 6 23.97 -62.17 -16.42
C SER A 6 23.24 -62.28 -15.09
N GLU A 7 23.18 -61.21 -14.29
CA GLU A 7 22.13 -61.06 -13.28
C GLU A 7 21.70 -59.59 -13.21
N SER A 8 20.59 -59.32 -13.90
CA SER A 8 19.85 -58.08 -13.89
C SER A 8 18.93 -58.06 -12.66
N THR A 9 19.16 -57.16 -11.71
CA THR A 9 18.20 -56.90 -10.60
C THR A 9 18.06 -55.40 -10.34
N SER A 10 17.21 -54.78 -11.15
CA SER A 10 16.13 -53.87 -10.76
C SER A 10 16.10 -53.38 -9.30
N SER A 11 16.71 -52.22 -9.00
CA SER A 11 16.38 -51.44 -7.80
C SER A 11 15.77 -50.10 -8.18
N LEU A 12 14.52 -49.88 -7.77
CA LEU A 12 13.75 -48.67 -8.07
C LEU A 12 14.02 -47.53 -7.05
N ASP A 13 14.60 -47.87 -5.89
CA ASP A 13 14.87 -46.95 -4.77
C ASP A 13 15.81 -45.77 -5.13
N PRO A 14 16.92 -45.95 -5.88
CA PRO A 14 17.81 -44.84 -6.23
C PRO A 14 17.15 -43.79 -7.12
N ILE A 15 16.18 -44.22 -7.95
CA ILE A 15 15.42 -43.31 -8.83
C ILE A 15 14.44 -42.47 -7.99
N LEU A 16 13.76 -43.10 -7.02
CA LEU A 16 12.85 -42.41 -6.13
C LEU A 16 13.58 -41.43 -5.19
N ASP A 17 14.77 -41.79 -4.71
CA ASP A 17 15.61 -40.88 -3.91
C ASP A 17 16.05 -39.65 -4.69
N LEU A 18 16.37 -39.80 -5.98
CA LEU A 18 16.66 -38.68 -6.86
C LEU A 18 15.45 -37.76 -7.05
N LEU A 19 14.25 -38.32 -7.26
CA LEU A 19 13.01 -37.54 -7.37
C LEU A 19 12.66 -36.80 -6.07
N LEU A 20 12.90 -37.42 -4.91
CA LEU A 20 12.75 -36.77 -3.61
C LEU A 20 13.70 -35.59 -3.44
N SER A 21 14.92 -35.68 -3.96
CA SER A 21 15.91 -34.60 -3.87
C SER A 21 15.52 -33.32 -4.61
N VAL A 22 14.56 -33.41 -5.54
CA VAL A 22 14.03 -32.27 -6.30
C VAL A 22 12.67 -31.80 -5.76
N GLY A 23 12.11 -32.47 -4.75
CA GLY A 23 10.89 -32.03 -4.05
C GLY A 23 9.62 -32.82 -4.37
N TYR A 24 9.70 -33.92 -5.12
CA TYR A 24 8.54 -34.78 -5.37
C TYR A 24 8.23 -35.65 -4.15
N ALA A 25 7.41 -35.13 -3.23
CA ALA A 25 7.07 -35.78 -1.96
C ALA A 25 6.34 -37.14 -2.12
N ASP A 26 5.62 -37.32 -3.22
CA ASP A 26 4.84 -38.52 -3.52
C ASP A 26 5.70 -39.75 -3.83
N ALA A 27 7.01 -39.56 -4.05
CA ALA A 27 7.97 -40.65 -4.14
C ALA A 27 8.13 -41.46 -2.84
N ARG A 28 7.61 -41.02 -1.68
CA ARG A 28 7.59 -41.80 -0.42
C ARG A 28 6.29 -42.56 -0.15
N LYS A 29 5.20 -42.28 -0.87
CA LYS A 29 3.89 -42.87 -0.59
C LYS A 29 3.87 -44.35 -1.00
N THR A 30 3.63 -45.25 -0.04
CA THR A 30 3.54 -46.71 -0.29
C THR A 30 2.21 -47.15 -0.87
N ASP A 31 1.20 -46.27 -0.86
CA ASP A 31 -0.18 -46.58 -1.25
C ASP A 31 -0.41 -46.46 -2.78
N ILE A 32 0.64 -46.09 -3.53
CA ILE A 32 0.60 -45.86 -4.99
C ILE A 32 1.53 -46.89 -5.67
N SER A 33 1.10 -47.44 -6.81
CA SER A 33 1.91 -48.40 -7.58
C SER A 33 3.27 -47.79 -7.98
N ALA A 34 4.30 -48.63 -8.05
CA ALA A 34 5.67 -48.19 -8.36
C ALA A 34 5.75 -47.46 -9.73
N SER A 35 5.00 -47.93 -10.74
CA SER A 35 4.93 -47.28 -12.05
C SER A 35 4.26 -45.91 -11.99
N LYS A 36 3.20 -45.74 -11.19
CA LYS A 36 2.50 -44.45 -11.03
C LYS A 36 3.31 -43.43 -10.21
N ARG A 37 4.11 -43.88 -9.24
CA ARG A 37 5.08 -43.03 -8.53
C ARG A 37 6.18 -42.52 -9.46
N LEU A 38 6.62 -43.38 -10.37
CA LEU A 38 7.68 -43.05 -11.33
C LEU A 38 7.18 -42.14 -12.46
N SER A 39 6.03 -42.44 -13.06
CA SER A 39 5.41 -41.59 -14.07
C SER A 39 5.03 -40.22 -13.50
N GLY A 40 4.46 -40.17 -12.29
CA GLY A 40 4.16 -38.93 -11.59
C GLY A 40 5.40 -38.09 -11.27
N GLY A 41 6.50 -38.74 -10.87
CA GLY A 41 7.77 -38.06 -10.63
C GLY A 41 8.44 -37.54 -11.90
N LEU A 42 8.38 -38.29 -13.00
CA LEU A 42 8.84 -37.85 -14.31
C LEU A 42 8.01 -36.67 -14.83
N ALA A 43 6.67 -36.75 -14.74
CA ALA A 43 5.77 -35.66 -15.10
C ALA A 43 6.05 -34.40 -14.26
N TRP A 44 6.28 -34.55 -12.96
CA TRP A 44 6.66 -33.45 -12.07
C TRP A 44 7.97 -32.79 -12.51
N CYS A 45 8.99 -33.59 -12.84
CA CYS A 45 10.27 -33.06 -13.32
C CYS A 45 10.14 -32.36 -14.67
N VAL A 46 9.36 -32.92 -15.60
CA VAL A 46 9.07 -32.30 -16.91
C VAL A 46 8.34 -30.96 -16.73
N ALA A 47 7.34 -30.90 -15.84
CA ALA A 47 6.63 -29.67 -15.54
C ALA A 47 7.55 -28.61 -14.90
N ALA A 48 8.39 -29.01 -13.96
CA ALA A 48 9.37 -28.13 -13.30
C ALA A 48 10.41 -27.52 -14.27
N VAL A 49 10.68 -28.18 -15.40
CA VAL A 49 11.62 -27.68 -16.43
C VAL A 49 10.93 -26.80 -17.48
N ASN A 50 9.62 -26.97 -17.71
CA ASN A 50 8.91 -26.35 -18.84
C ASN A 50 8.09 -25.08 -18.49
N SER A 51 7.86 -24.77 -17.22
CA SER A 51 7.06 -23.59 -16.82
C SER A 51 7.64 -22.88 -15.59
N ASP A 52 7.53 -21.54 -15.58
CA ASP A 52 7.70 -20.66 -14.41
C ASP A 52 6.99 -21.22 -13.16
N GLY A 53 7.74 -21.98 -12.34
CA GLY A 53 7.37 -22.41 -10.99
C GLY A 53 6.15 -23.36 -10.86
N PRO A 54 6.17 -24.30 -9.89
CA PRO A 54 4.98 -25.09 -9.58
C PRO A 54 3.98 -24.25 -8.79
N ARG A 55 2.89 -23.81 -9.43
CA ARG A 55 1.70 -23.29 -8.76
C ARG A 55 0.73 -24.45 -8.48
N PHE A 56 0.95 -25.16 -7.39
CA PHE A 56 -0.04 -26.11 -6.86
C PHE A 56 -0.94 -25.38 -5.86
N ASP A 57 -2.01 -24.80 -6.38
CA ASP A 57 -3.28 -24.59 -5.68
C ASP A 57 -4.36 -24.64 -6.74
N GLU A 58 -4.59 -25.84 -7.28
CA GLU A 58 -5.80 -26.18 -8.02
C GLU A 58 -5.82 -27.70 -8.19
N VAL A 59 -6.70 -28.35 -7.44
CA VAL A 59 -7.14 -29.72 -7.67
C VAL A 59 -8.03 -29.66 -8.92
N PRO A 60 -7.67 -30.29 -10.05
CA PRO A 60 -8.61 -30.48 -11.13
C PRO A 60 -9.42 -31.73 -10.79
N ASP A 61 -10.68 -31.50 -10.40
CA ASP A 61 -11.68 -32.55 -10.40
C ASP A 61 -11.91 -33.03 -11.84
N ASP A 62 -11.84 -34.37 -11.99
CA ASP A 62 -12.55 -35.17 -12.98
C ASP A 62 -12.11 -35.07 -14.45
N GLU A 63 -11.04 -35.81 -14.80
CA GLU A 63 -10.91 -36.53 -16.08
C GLU A 63 -9.92 -37.68 -15.90
N THR A 64 -10.39 -38.93 -15.87
CA THR A 64 -9.53 -40.12 -15.84
C THR A 64 -8.82 -40.29 -17.18
N LEU A 65 -7.66 -39.63 -17.34
CA LEU A 65 -6.70 -39.97 -18.38
C LEU A 65 -6.25 -41.42 -18.18
N THR A 66 -6.21 -42.18 -19.27
CA THR A 66 -5.72 -43.56 -19.20
C THR A 66 -4.21 -43.51 -18.90
N GLN A 67 -3.69 -44.42 -18.06
CA GLN A 67 -2.26 -44.45 -17.68
C GLN A 67 -1.31 -44.45 -18.90
N GLN A 68 -1.81 -44.90 -20.05
CA GLN A 68 -1.10 -44.93 -21.32
C GLN A 68 -0.96 -43.54 -21.99
N GLU A 69 -1.95 -42.65 -21.82
CA GLU A 69 -1.89 -41.26 -22.33
C GLU A 69 -0.90 -40.41 -21.51
N GLU A 70 -0.83 -40.61 -20.19
CA GLU A 70 0.14 -39.94 -19.32
C GLU A 70 1.58 -40.31 -19.69
N MET A 71 1.86 -41.59 -19.95
CA MET A 71 3.20 -42.06 -20.33
C MET A 71 3.62 -41.60 -21.73
N GLN A 72 2.69 -41.51 -22.68
CA GLN A 72 2.95 -40.94 -24.01
C GLN A 72 3.23 -39.43 -23.95
N GLY A 73 2.50 -38.68 -23.12
CA GLY A 73 2.75 -37.25 -22.91
C GLY A 73 4.12 -36.95 -22.32
N ILE A 74 4.62 -37.81 -21.42
CA ILE A 74 5.98 -37.71 -20.87
C ILE A 74 7.03 -37.95 -21.97
N GLU A 75 6.85 -38.97 -22.81
CA GLU A 75 7.77 -39.26 -23.93
C GLU A 75 7.85 -38.09 -24.93
N GLU A 76 6.70 -37.54 -25.35
CA GLU A 76 6.67 -36.39 -26.25
C GLU A 76 7.34 -35.15 -25.64
N SER A 77 7.14 -34.93 -24.34
CA SER A 77 7.75 -33.82 -23.61
C SER A 77 9.27 -34.00 -23.44
N LEU A 78 9.75 -35.22 -23.23
CA LEU A 78 11.19 -35.51 -23.19
C LEU A 78 11.85 -35.30 -24.56
N ARG A 79 11.13 -35.65 -25.64
CA ARG A 79 11.57 -35.43 -27.02
C ARG A 79 11.63 -33.95 -27.37
N SER A 80 10.62 -33.17 -26.97
CA SER A 80 10.60 -31.72 -27.22
C SER A 80 11.67 -30.96 -26.42
N MET A 81 12.01 -31.44 -25.22
CA MET A 81 13.10 -30.89 -24.39
C MET A 81 14.51 -31.27 -24.87
N GLY A 82 14.64 -32.13 -25.89
CA GLY A 82 15.93 -32.56 -26.46
C GLY A 82 16.72 -33.50 -25.56
N CYS A 83 16.04 -34.35 -24.77
CA CYS A 83 16.70 -35.33 -23.90
C CYS A 83 17.61 -36.27 -24.74
N PRO A 84 18.89 -36.45 -24.38
CA PRO A 84 19.83 -37.29 -25.12
C PRO A 84 19.59 -38.80 -24.94
N HIS A 85 18.67 -39.19 -24.06
CA HIS A 85 18.35 -40.57 -23.73
C HIS A 85 16.95 -40.93 -24.26
N SER A 86 16.86 -42.01 -25.04
CA SER A 86 15.60 -42.51 -25.58
C SER A 86 14.80 -43.24 -24.50
N LEU A 87 13.58 -42.79 -24.24
CA LEU A 87 12.64 -43.41 -23.31
C LEU A 87 11.29 -43.57 -24.00
N GLU A 88 10.80 -44.79 -24.08
CA GLU A 88 9.49 -45.13 -24.68
C GLU A 88 8.43 -45.34 -23.58
N ALA A 89 7.17 -45.00 -23.86
CA ALA A 89 6.06 -45.16 -22.91
C ALA A 89 5.96 -46.59 -22.31
N TYR A 90 6.22 -47.63 -23.11
CA TYR A 90 6.23 -49.03 -22.66
C TYR A 90 7.33 -49.33 -21.62
N GLN A 91 8.46 -48.62 -21.68
CA GLN A 91 9.58 -48.79 -20.74
C GLN A 91 9.25 -48.23 -19.35
N ILE A 92 8.37 -47.23 -19.27
CA ILE A 92 7.85 -46.66 -18.01
C ILE A 92 6.82 -47.61 -17.37
N GLU A 93 6.00 -48.27 -18.20
CA GLU A 93 5.03 -49.27 -17.74
C GLU A 93 5.73 -50.55 -17.23
N THR A 94 6.77 -51.00 -17.94
CA THR A 94 7.57 -52.19 -17.57
C THR A 94 8.63 -51.94 -16.51
N LEU A 95 8.73 -50.71 -15.98
CA LEU A 95 9.67 -50.32 -14.93
C LEU A 95 11.13 -50.63 -15.29
N ASP A 96 11.54 -50.35 -16.53
CA ASP A 96 12.93 -50.53 -16.96
C ASP A 96 13.84 -49.46 -16.35
N CYS A 97 14.30 -49.75 -15.12
CA CYS A 97 15.12 -48.86 -14.33
C CYS A 97 16.45 -48.49 -15.01
N ASN A 98 16.93 -49.30 -15.96
CA ASN A 98 18.17 -49.01 -16.68
C ASN A 98 17.99 -47.91 -17.73
N ALA A 99 16.83 -47.87 -18.39
CA ALA A 99 16.48 -46.82 -19.35
C ALA A 99 16.02 -45.53 -18.63
N ILE A 100 15.35 -45.66 -17.49
CA ILE A 100 14.73 -44.52 -16.78
C ILE A 100 15.75 -43.73 -15.95
N PHE A 101 16.73 -44.40 -15.34
CA PHE A 101 17.68 -43.74 -14.44
C PHE A 101 18.49 -42.60 -15.09
N PRO A 102 19.06 -42.75 -16.31
CA PRO A 102 19.77 -41.66 -16.99
C PRO A 102 18.88 -40.45 -17.30
N VAL A 103 17.61 -40.69 -17.65
CA VAL A 103 16.62 -39.63 -17.93
C VAL A 103 16.31 -38.83 -16.67
N VAL A 104 16.09 -39.50 -15.54
CA VAL A 104 15.85 -38.85 -14.25
C VAL A 104 17.07 -38.05 -13.80
N GLN A 105 18.28 -38.59 -13.93
CA GLN A 105 19.51 -37.84 -13.60
C GLN A 105 19.65 -36.56 -14.43
N TRP A 106 19.36 -36.63 -15.73
CA TRP A 106 19.43 -35.46 -16.61
C TRP A 106 18.39 -34.40 -16.23
N LEU A 107 17.15 -34.80 -15.95
CA LEU A 107 16.09 -33.90 -15.50
C LEU A 107 16.44 -33.22 -14.17
N VAL A 108 16.92 -33.99 -13.18
CA VAL A 108 17.36 -33.45 -11.87
C VAL A 108 18.49 -32.43 -12.02
N TYR A 109 19.45 -32.70 -12.90
CA TYR A 109 20.54 -31.76 -13.18
C TYR A 109 20.02 -30.44 -13.79
N ARG A 110 19.08 -30.52 -14.74
CA ARG A 110 18.47 -29.33 -15.36
C ARG A 110 17.67 -28.48 -14.38
N ILE A 111 16.87 -29.10 -13.51
CA ILE A 111 16.07 -28.38 -12.51
C ILE A 111 16.98 -27.68 -11.49
N ARG A 112 18.07 -28.33 -11.07
CA ARG A 112 19.02 -27.71 -10.15
C ARG A 112 19.72 -26.50 -10.77
N LEU A 113 19.99 -26.53 -12.08
CA LEU A 113 20.55 -25.38 -12.80
C LEU A 113 19.58 -24.19 -12.85
N SER A 114 18.30 -24.43 -13.15
CA SER A 114 17.30 -23.35 -13.22
C SER A 114 17.00 -22.74 -11.85
N LEU A 115 16.90 -23.55 -10.81
CA LEU A 115 16.69 -23.07 -9.44
C LEU A 115 17.84 -22.19 -8.95
N SER A 116 19.09 -22.52 -9.28
CA SER A 116 20.22 -21.68 -8.90
C SER A 116 20.21 -20.32 -9.59
N ASP A 117 19.74 -20.24 -10.84
CA ASP A 117 19.67 -18.97 -11.57
C ASP A 117 18.53 -18.10 -11.04
N ASP A 118 17.38 -18.70 -10.71
CA ASP A 118 16.23 -17.99 -10.12
C ASP A 118 16.50 -17.50 -8.68
N GLU A 119 17.12 -18.32 -7.83
CA GLU A 119 17.51 -17.94 -6.47
C GLU A 119 18.47 -16.76 -6.49
N ASN A 120 19.50 -16.80 -7.35
CA ASN A 120 20.47 -15.71 -7.51
C ASN A 120 19.79 -14.43 -8.02
N GLN A 121 18.86 -14.54 -8.96
CA GLN A 121 18.14 -13.40 -9.52
C GLN A 121 17.18 -12.78 -8.50
N GLN A 122 16.51 -13.60 -7.68
CA GLN A 122 15.63 -13.16 -6.61
C GLN A 122 16.42 -12.49 -5.49
N GLU A 123 17.56 -13.04 -5.09
CA GLU A 123 18.46 -12.43 -4.10
C GLU A 123 18.99 -11.08 -4.59
N LEU A 124 19.39 -10.98 -5.86
CA LEU A 124 19.83 -9.73 -6.47
C LEU A 124 18.70 -8.68 -6.50
N ASN A 125 17.46 -9.09 -6.81
CA ASN A 125 16.31 -8.19 -6.83
C ASN A 125 15.98 -7.68 -5.42
N VAL A 126 15.94 -8.56 -4.42
CA VAL A 126 15.70 -8.18 -3.02
C VAL A 126 16.80 -7.24 -2.51
N MET A 127 18.07 -7.53 -2.81
CA MET A 127 19.20 -6.66 -2.44
C MET A 127 19.09 -5.27 -3.09
N ASN A 128 18.69 -5.20 -4.36
CA ASN A 128 18.46 -3.92 -5.03
C ASN A 128 17.28 -3.14 -4.44
N GLN A 129 16.17 -3.81 -4.10
CA GLN A 129 15.03 -3.18 -3.43
C GLN A 129 15.40 -2.65 -2.04
N LEU A 130 16.15 -3.42 -1.25
CA LEU A 130 16.66 -2.99 0.06
C LEU A 130 17.57 -1.78 -0.05
N LYS A 131 18.44 -1.75 -1.07
CA LYS A 131 19.31 -0.61 -1.34
C LYS A 131 18.52 0.64 -1.71
N LEU A 132 17.52 0.52 -2.59
CA LEU A 132 16.62 1.62 -2.97
C LEU A 132 15.82 2.17 -1.79
N LEU A 133 15.31 1.30 -0.92
CA LEU A 133 14.62 1.70 0.30
C LEU A 133 15.55 2.48 1.25
N ARG A 134 16.80 2.02 1.40
CA ARG A 134 17.80 2.73 2.21
C ARG A 134 18.13 4.11 1.64
N GLU A 135 18.35 4.22 0.33
CA GLU A 135 18.58 5.50 -0.33
C GLU A 135 17.38 6.45 -0.21
N ARG A 136 16.14 5.93 -0.20
CA ARG A 136 14.92 6.73 0.02
C ARG A 136 14.84 7.27 1.45
N ILE A 137 15.13 6.43 2.44
CA ILE A 137 15.19 6.82 3.86
C ILE A 137 16.28 7.88 4.10
N ASP A 138 17.42 7.76 3.42
CA ASP A 138 18.51 8.72 3.50
C ASP A 138 18.15 10.05 2.81
N LYS A 139 17.50 10.01 1.64
CA LYS A 139 17.03 11.20 0.90
C LYS A 139 15.91 11.96 1.61
N GLU A 140 14.97 11.26 2.24
CA GLU A 140 13.87 11.85 3.02
C GLU A 140 14.37 12.48 4.34
N GLY A 141 15.67 12.37 4.66
CA GLY A 141 16.28 13.03 5.81
C GLY A 141 15.90 12.40 7.16
N ALA A 142 15.18 11.28 7.15
CA ALA A 142 14.72 10.58 8.33
C ALA A 142 15.89 10.08 9.18
N SER A 143 16.98 9.60 8.57
CA SER A 143 18.17 9.17 9.32
C SER A 143 18.83 10.33 10.06
N ILE A 144 18.90 11.52 9.44
CA ILE A 144 19.49 12.71 10.07
C ILE A 144 18.59 13.22 11.20
N ALA A 145 17.27 13.21 11.00
CA ALA A 145 16.29 13.59 12.02
C ALA A 145 16.34 12.64 13.21
N VAL A 146 16.41 11.32 12.98
CA VAL A 146 16.56 10.30 14.03
C VAL A 146 17.90 10.43 14.75
N GLN A 147 19.01 10.66 14.04
CA GLN A 147 20.32 10.90 14.65
C GLN A 147 20.29 12.13 15.57
N LYS A 148 19.66 13.22 15.12
CA LYS A 148 19.44 14.42 15.94
C LYS A 148 18.55 14.12 17.15
N LEU A 149 17.50 13.32 16.99
CA LEU A 149 16.61 12.94 18.09
C LEU A 149 17.34 12.09 19.14
N ILE A 150 18.18 11.15 18.72
CA ILE A 150 19.02 10.33 19.60
C ILE A 150 19.98 11.22 20.38
N SER A 151 20.67 12.14 19.70
CA SER A 151 21.57 13.11 20.34
C SER A 151 20.83 13.99 21.35
N LEU A 152 19.62 14.46 21.03
CA LEU A 152 18.78 15.24 21.94
C LEU A 152 18.32 14.41 23.15
N MET A 153 17.92 13.15 22.94
CA MET A 153 17.54 12.23 24.02
C MET A 153 18.70 11.95 24.97
N GLU A 154 19.90 11.72 24.45
CA GLU A 154 21.10 11.54 25.25
C GLU A 154 21.42 12.79 26.07
N SER A 155 21.29 13.97 25.46
CA SER A 155 21.47 15.26 26.14
C SER A 155 20.42 15.49 27.24
N LEU A 156 19.16 15.10 27.02
CA LEU A 156 18.09 15.19 28.01
C LEU A 156 18.35 14.27 29.20
N LYS A 157 18.71 12.99 28.96
CA LYS A 157 19.08 12.07 30.03
C LYS A 157 20.29 12.56 30.82
N HIS A 158 21.25 13.20 30.16
CA HIS A 158 22.40 13.80 30.83
C HIS A 158 21.97 14.99 31.72
N LEU A 159 21.13 15.89 31.21
CA LEU A 159 20.59 17.02 31.97
C LEU A 159 19.76 16.56 33.18
N GLU A 160 18.95 15.51 33.04
CA GLU A 160 18.14 14.94 34.11
C GLU A 160 19.01 14.36 35.25
N ARG A 161 20.12 13.68 34.88
CA ARG A 161 21.11 13.24 35.87
C ARG A 161 21.78 14.43 36.57
N GLN A 162 22.19 15.45 35.81
CA GLN A 162 22.78 16.66 36.38
C GLN A 162 21.81 17.39 37.31
N GLU A 163 20.52 17.46 36.99
CA GLU A 163 19.50 18.03 37.86
C GLU A 163 19.40 17.23 39.17
N SER A 164 19.34 15.91 39.08
CA SER A 164 19.25 15.02 40.25
C SER A 164 20.48 15.14 41.15
N GLU A 165 21.69 15.14 40.58
CA GLU A 165 22.95 15.36 41.30
C GLU A 165 23.01 16.74 41.95
N PHE A 166 22.56 17.78 41.23
CA PHE A 166 22.51 19.14 41.76
C PHE A 166 21.52 19.25 42.92
N GLN A 167 20.33 18.65 42.81
CA GLN A 167 19.34 18.62 43.89
C GLN A 167 19.89 17.90 45.14
N LEU A 168 20.60 16.78 44.97
CA LEU A 168 21.27 16.09 46.07
C LEU A 168 22.34 16.97 46.70
N ASN A 169 23.19 17.61 45.90
CA ASN A 169 24.24 18.50 46.40
C ASN A 169 23.67 19.72 47.15
N CYS A 170 22.58 20.31 46.63
CA CYS A 170 21.85 21.38 47.32
C CYS A 170 21.24 20.93 48.64
N ASN A 171 20.75 19.69 48.73
CA ASN A 171 20.24 19.15 49.98
C ASN A 171 21.34 18.90 51.01
N VAL A 172 22.51 18.40 50.59
CA VAL A 172 23.67 18.20 51.48
C VAL A 172 24.17 19.54 52.02
N THR A 173 24.44 20.51 51.14
CA THR A 173 24.87 21.86 51.57
C THR A 173 23.83 22.56 52.44
N ARG A 174 22.53 22.35 52.19
CA ARG A 174 21.47 22.84 53.08
C ARG A 174 21.59 22.26 54.49
N LEU A 175 21.85 20.96 54.62
CA LEU A 175 22.01 20.30 55.92
C LEU A 175 23.28 20.74 56.65
N GLU A 176 24.39 20.92 55.94
CA GLU A 176 25.65 21.43 56.49
C GLU A 176 25.48 22.86 57.06
N LEU A 177 24.88 23.76 56.28
CA LEU A 177 24.58 25.12 56.74
C LEU A 177 23.60 25.11 57.92
N GLN A 178 22.64 24.19 57.95
CA GLN A 178 21.70 24.06 59.05
C GLN A 178 22.39 23.57 60.34
N ALA A 179 23.42 22.72 60.22
CA ALA A 179 24.26 22.32 61.35
C ALA A 179 25.16 23.46 61.85
N GLU A 180 25.74 24.24 60.94
CA GLU A 180 26.54 25.43 61.28
C GLU A 180 25.69 26.49 61.98
N VAL A 181 24.43 26.68 61.56
CA VAL A 181 23.46 27.55 62.26
C VAL A 181 23.21 27.05 63.70
N ILE A 182 23.01 25.75 63.90
CA ILE A 182 22.83 25.17 65.25
C ILE A 182 24.09 25.38 66.12
N GLU A 183 25.28 25.22 65.55
CA GLU A 183 26.55 25.46 66.26
C GLU A 183 26.67 26.94 66.68
N LEU A 184 26.38 27.86 65.76
CA LEU A 184 26.40 29.30 66.01
C LEU A 184 25.36 29.72 67.05
N GLU A 185 24.14 29.17 66.99
CA GLU A 185 23.10 29.35 68.01
C GLU A 185 23.59 28.88 69.39
N GLY A 186 24.28 27.74 69.46
CA GLY A 186 24.91 27.24 70.69
C GLY A 186 26.03 28.16 71.22
N ARG A 187 26.86 28.70 70.33
CA ARG A 187 27.92 29.67 70.69
C ARG A 187 27.34 30.99 71.18
N ILE A 188 26.23 31.46 70.61
CA ILE A 188 25.51 32.65 71.09
C ILE A 188 24.94 32.41 72.51
N ALA A 189 24.39 31.23 72.77
CA ALA A 189 23.91 30.85 74.10
C ALA A 189 25.03 30.77 75.17
N SER A 190 26.28 30.54 74.75
CA SER A 190 27.46 30.43 75.64
C SER A 190 28.06 31.78 76.11
N GLY A 191 27.53 32.93 75.69
CA GLY A 191 27.88 34.25 76.24
C GLY A 191 29.17 34.87 75.71
N CYS A 192 29.41 34.79 74.39
CA CYS A 192 30.58 35.38 73.73
C CYS A 192 30.37 36.86 73.33
N ASP A 193 31.47 37.63 73.25
CA ASP A 193 31.49 39.09 73.13
C ASP A 193 30.84 39.61 71.82
N SER A 194 29.80 40.45 71.97
CA SER A 194 28.78 40.76 70.95
C SER A 194 29.31 41.48 69.69
N LYS A 195 30.37 42.28 69.82
CA LYS A 195 30.86 43.14 68.72
C LYS A 195 31.73 42.39 67.70
N SER A 196 32.59 41.47 68.14
CA SER A 196 33.43 40.65 67.23
C SER A 196 32.61 39.59 66.49
N LEU A 197 31.61 39.02 67.17
CA LEU A 197 30.65 38.08 66.59
C LEU A 197 29.81 38.70 65.47
N SER A 198 29.26 39.91 65.69
CA SER A 198 28.42 40.57 64.70
C SER A 198 29.16 40.87 63.38
N HIS A 199 30.43 41.24 63.43
CA HIS A 199 31.21 41.55 62.23
C HIS A 199 31.62 40.28 61.47
N SER A 200 31.96 39.19 62.18
CA SER A 200 32.26 37.90 61.57
C SER A 200 31.01 37.24 60.96
N LEU A 201 29.86 37.34 61.64
CA LEU A 201 28.58 36.83 61.15
C LEU A 201 28.09 37.62 59.92
N ASN A 202 28.18 38.95 59.94
CA ASN A 202 27.83 39.75 58.77
C ASN A 202 28.71 39.39 57.56
N GLN A 203 30.02 39.18 57.76
CA GLN A 203 30.91 38.75 56.68
C GLN A 203 30.56 37.35 56.14
N SER A 204 30.17 36.41 57.01
CA SER A 204 29.85 35.03 56.62
C SER A 204 28.47 34.88 55.96
N PHE A 205 27.50 35.76 56.23
CA PHE A 205 26.17 35.73 55.61
C PHE A 205 26.07 36.46 54.26
N ILE A 206 26.95 37.44 53.99
CA ILE A 206 26.92 38.21 52.74
C ILE A 206 27.17 37.30 51.53
N GLU A 207 28.22 36.47 51.56
CA GLU A 207 28.63 35.65 50.42
C GLU A 207 27.58 34.55 50.04
N PRO A 208 27.00 33.80 50.99
CA PRO A 208 25.90 32.87 50.72
C PRO A 208 24.62 33.57 50.25
N LEU A 209 24.31 34.75 50.78
CA LEU A 209 23.13 35.54 50.37
C LEU A 209 23.28 36.05 48.93
N GLU A 210 24.47 36.50 48.55
CA GLU A 210 24.78 36.88 47.16
C GLU A 210 24.72 35.68 46.22
N LYS A 211 25.27 34.52 46.62
CA LYS A 211 25.15 33.25 45.87
C LYS A 211 23.68 32.85 45.72
N LEU A 212 22.87 32.90 46.78
CA LEU A 212 21.43 32.62 46.73
C LEU A 212 20.70 33.58 45.79
N ASN A 213 20.99 34.88 45.86
CA ASN A 213 20.39 35.89 45.00
C ASN A 213 20.82 35.72 43.53
N SER A 214 22.04 35.26 43.28
CA SER A 214 22.53 34.93 41.94
C SER A 214 21.82 33.69 41.37
N ALA A 215 21.65 32.63 42.17
CA ALA A 215 20.93 31.43 41.80
C ALA A 215 19.44 31.72 41.54
N LYS A 216 18.80 32.56 42.38
CA LYS A 216 17.43 33.04 42.15
C LYS A 216 17.30 33.81 40.83
N ARG A 217 18.29 34.65 40.49
CA ARG A 217 18.33 35.38 39.21
C ARG A 217 18.46 34.42 38.03
N GLU A 218 19.32 33.40 38.13
CA GLU A 218 19.47 32.38 37.09
C GLU A 218 18.19 31.57 36.90
N LEU A 219 17.60 31.11 38.00
CA LEU A 219 16.33 30.37 37.97
C LEU A 219 15.22 31.20 37.32
N ALA A 220 15.11 32.48 37.67
CA ALA A 220 14.15 33.39 37.04
C ALA A 220 14.42 33.57 35.53
N ALA A 221 15.69 33.61 35.10
CA ALA A 221 16.04 33.65 33.68
C ALA A 221 15.63 32.35 32.96
N ARG A 222 15.86 31.18 33.58
CA ARG A 222 15.46 29.87 33.04
C ARG A 222 13.94 29.75 32.92
N TYR A 223 13.18 30.16 33.93
CA TYR A 223 11.72 30.18 33.86
C TYR A 223 11.20 31.07 32.73
N ARG A 224 11.78 32.26 32.53
CA ARG A 224 11.43 33.13 31.39
C ARG A 224 11.69 32.44 30.05
N ALA A 225 12.82 31.73 29.91
CA ALA A 225 13.13 30.97 28.71
C ALA A 225 12.13 29.82 28.47
N ILE A 226 11.76 29.06 29.51
CA ILE A 226 10.76 27.99 29.40
C ILE A 226 9.40 28.55 28.96
N VAL A 227 8.96 29.67 29.54
CA VAL A 227 7.70 30.31 29.15
C VAL A 227 7.74 30.81 27.71
N ALA A 228 8.89 31.32 27.24
CA ALA A 228 9.06 31.71 25.84
C ALA A 228 8.92 30.52 24.89
N VAL A 229 9.54 29.38 25.22
CA VAL A 229 9.42 28.14 24.42
C VAL A 229 7.99 27.61 24.44
N LYS A 230 7.30 27.64 25.60
CA LYS A 230 5.89 27.23 25.67
C LYS A 230 4.99 28.06 24.75
N ARG A 231 5.19 29.38 24.71
CA ARG A 231 4.45 30.24 23.77
C ARG A 231 4.71 29.88 22.31
N GLN A 232 5.95 29.56 21.95
CA GLN A 232 6.28 29.11 20.60
C GLN A 232 5.67 27.74 20.26
N LEU A 233 5.47 26.88 21.25
CA LEU A 233 4.75 25.62 21.07
C LEU A 233 3.25 25.84 20.91
N ASP A 234 2.66 26.77 21.67
CA ASP A 234 1.25 27.14 21.54
C ASP A 234 0.93 27.78 20.17
N ASP A 235 1.92 28.39 19.51
CA ASP A 235 1.78 28.90 18.13
C ASP A 235 1.69 27.78 17.08
N VAL A 236 2.02 26.53 17.43
CA VAL A 236 1.93 25.37 16.54
C VAL A 236 0.60 24.65 16.75
N PRO A 237 -0.22 24.43 15.70
CA PRO A 237 -1.49 23.75 15.84
C PRO A 237 -1.33 22.36 16.45
N SER A 238 -2.12 22.11 17.49
CA SER A 238 -2.25 20.82 18.13
C SER A 238 -2.87 19.78 17.18
N GLN A 239 -2.68 18.49 17.49
CA GLN A 239 -3.31 17.41 16.71
C GLN A 239 -4.84 17.54 16.67
N SER A 240 -5.47 18.03 17.76
CA SER A 240 -6.90 18.32 17.79
C SER A 240 -7.31 19.43 16.83
N GLU A 241 -6.53 20.51 16.73
CA GLU A 241 -6.80 21.62 15.80
C GLU A 241 -6.62 21.19 14.35
N LEU A 242 -5.58 20.38 14.06
CA LEU A 242 -5.39 19.80 12.73
C LEU A 242 -6.59 18.96 12.29
N ILE A 243 -7.13 18.11 13.17
CA ILE A 243 -8.34 17.32 12.89
C ILE A 243 -9.56 18.22 12.68
N GLN A 244 -9.68 19.32 13.43
CA GLN A 244 -10.76 20.29 13.21
C GLN A 244 -10.63 20.97 11.83
N TYR A 245 -9.42 21.37 11.43
CA TYR A 245 -9.17 21.94 10.11
C TYR A 245 -9.48 20.93 9.00
N GLU A 246 -9.07 19.68 9.13
CA GLU A 246 -9.38 18.61 8.17
C GLU A 246 -10.89 18.45 7.96
N ARG A 247 -11.66 18.41 9.06
CA ARG A 247 -13.13 18.36 8.99
C ARG A 247 -13.70 19.61 8.32
N ARG A 248 -13.19 20.80 8.68
CA ARG A 248 -13.65 22.06 8.10
C ARG A 248 -13.36 22.17 6.60
N PHE A 249 -12.20 21.68 6.16
CA PHE A 249 -11.86 21.60 4.74
C PHE A 249 -12.76 20.61 4.01
N SER A 250 -13.08 19.47 4.62
CA SER A 250 -14.00 18.49 4.05
C SER A 250 -15.41 19.08 3.89
N GLU A 251 -15.92 19.79 4.90
CA GLU A 251 -17.20 20.52 4.82
C GLU A 251 -17.18 21.59 3.71
N LEU A 252 -16.13 22.39 3.67
CA LEU A 252 -15.97 23.43 2.65
C LEU A 252 -15.93 22.83 1.25
N TYR A 253 -15.22 21.72 1.07
CA TYR A 253 -15.16 21.02 -0.20
C TYR A 253 -16.54 20.55 -0.66
N VAL A 254 -17.35 19.97 0.24
CA VAL A 254 -18.74 19.59 -0.05
C VAL A 254 -19.57 20.81 -0.48
N HIS A 255 -19.43 21.94 0.22
CA HIS A 255 -20.13 23.18 -0.16
C HIS A 255 -19.73 23.71 -1.54
N ILE A 256 -18.44 23.70 -1.86
CA ILE A 256 -17.92 24.12 -3.17
C ILE A 256 -18.47 23.20 -4.27
N GLN A 257 -18.45 21.88 -4.05
CA GLN A 257 -18.98 20.92 -5.02
C GLN A 257 -20.49 21.10 -5.27
N GLU A 258 -21.28 21.32 -4.21
CA GLU A 258 -22.71 21.58 -4.36
C GLU A 258 -22.97 22.91 -5.11
N LYS A 259 -22.22 23.97 -4.83
CA LYS A 259 -22.34 25.23 -5.57
C LYS A 259 -21.93 25.10 -7.03
N LEU A 260 -20.89 24.33 -7.32
CA LEU A 260 -20.49 24.02 -8.70
C LEU A 260 -21.59 23.26 -9.43
N ARG A 261 -22.20 22.25 -8.79
CA ARG A 261 -23.33 21.49 -9.34
C ARG A 261 -24.53 22.40 -9.64
N GLN A 262 -24.90 23.27 -8.70
CA GLN A 262 -25.97 24.26 -8.87
C GLN A 262 -25.68 25.19 -10.06
N THR A 263 -24.46 25.72 -10.12
CA THR A 263 -24.01 26.63 -11.19
C THR A 263 -24.11 25.95 -12.56
N ARG A 264 -23.60 24.71 -12.68
CA ARG A 264 -23.71 23.92 -13.92
C ARG A 264 -25.17 23.69 -14.32
N LYS A 265 -26.06 23.40 -13.37
CA LYS A 265 -27.49 23.24 -13.63
C LYS A 265 -28.12 24.54 -14.16
N CYS A 266 -27.77 25.69 -13.58
CA CYS A 266 -28.23 26.99 -14.04
C CYS A 266 -27.77 27.26 -15.49
N TYR A 267 -26.48 27.05 -15.79
CA TYR A 267 -25.96 27.21 -17.16
C TYR A 267 -26.60 26.23 -18.15
N GLY A 268 -26.77 24.95 -17.78
CA GLY A 268 -27.45 23.98 -18.64
C GLY A 268 -28.89 24.39 -18.96
N THR A 269 -29.63 24.87 -17.95
CA THR A 269 -31.00 25.35 -18.15
C THR A 269 -31.03 26.61 -19.01
N TYR A 270 -30.11 27.54 -18.77
CA TYR A 270 -30.00 28.77 -19.56
C TYR A 270 -29.71 28.46 -21.04
N ASN A 271 -28.74 27.58 -21.32
CA ASN A 271 -28.38 27.20 -22.68
C ASN A 271 -29.56 26.50 -23.39
N ALA A 272 -30.26 25.59 -22.71
CA ALA A 272 -31.44 24.94 -23.27
C ALA A 272 -32.55 25.94 -23.61
N LEU A 273 -32.82 26.91 -22.71
CA LEU A 273 -33.80 27.97 -22.97
C LEU A 273 -33.37 28.88 -24.13
N LEU A 274 -32.07 29.16 -24.24
CA LEU A 274 -31.52 29.95 -25.34
C LEU A 274 -31.71 29.22 -26.69
N GLU A 275 -31.40 27.93 -26.74
CA GLU A 275 -31.62 27.10 -27.93
C GLU A 275 -33.10 27.03 -28.32
N ILE A 276 -34.00 26.84 -27.34
CA ILE A 276 -35.46 26.86 -27.57
C ILE A 276 -35.88 28.21 -28.15
N LYS A 277 -35.41 29.32 -27.57
CA LYS A 277 -35.70 30.67 -28.06
C LYS A 277 -35.23 30.84 -29.50
N GLU A 278 -34.02 30.40 -29.84
CA GLU A 278 -33.50 30.47 -31.20
C GLU A 278 -34.32 29.64 -32.19
N LEU A 279 -34.75 28.43 -31.80
CA LEU A 279 -35.62 27.58 -32.62
C LEU A 279 -36.99 28.22 -32.83
N MET A 280 -37.60 28.80 -31.80
CA MET A 280 -38.86 29.53 -31.90
C MET A 280 -38.76 30.75 -32.83
N LEU A 281 -37.64 31.49 -32.79
CA LEU A 281 -37.40 32.60 -33.71
C LEU A 281 -37.28 32.11 -35.16
N LYS A 282 -36.58 30.98 -35.38
CA LYS A 282 -36.48 30.35 -36.71
C LYS A 282 -37.85 29.93 -37.22
N GLU A 283 -38.67 29.29 -36.37
CA GLU A 283 -40.05 28.91 -36.71
C GLU A 283 -40.91 30.13 -37.07
N THR A 284 -40.84 31.19 -36.27
CA THR A 284 -41.55 32.44 -36.55
C THR A 284 -41.13 33.04 -37.90
N SER A 285 -39.83 33.06 -38.20
CA SER A 285 -39.32 33.54 -39.49
C SER A 285 -39.78 32.67 -40.67
N LEU A 286 -39.84 31.35 -40.47
CA LEU A 286 -40.29 30.39 -41.47
C LEU A 286 -41.79 30.58 -41.75
N LEU A 287 -42.61 30.71 -40.72
CA LEU A 287 -44.06 30.95 -40.84
C LEU A 287 -44.34 32.27 -41.57
N ASN A 288 -43.61 33.33 -41.25
CA ASN A 288 -43.72 34.61 -41.97
C ASN A 288 -43.34 34.47 -43.45
N SER A 289 -42.26 33.73 -43.75
CA SER A 289 -41.85 33.45 -45.13
C SER A 289 -42.90 32.65 -45.90
N ILE A 290 -43.48 31.61 -45.28
CA ILE A 290 -44.54 30.80 -45.90
C ILE A 290 -45.76 31.67 -46.17
N SER A 291 -46.19 32.48 -45.21
CA SER A 291 -47.34 33.38 -45.34
C SER A 291 -47.16 34.38 -46.50
N SER A 292 -45.97 34.98 -46.62
CA SER A 292 -45.65 35.89 -47.73
C SER A 292 -45.63 35.18 -49.08
N GLN A 293 -45.00 34.00 -49.17
CA GLN A 293 -44.90 33.24 -50.43
C GLN A 293 -46.26 32.69 -50.87
N PHE A 294 -47.15 32.38 -49.93
CA PHE A 294 -48.46 31.80 -50.21
C PHE A 294 -49.35 32.70 -51.07
N GLN A 295 -49.39 34.01 -50.74
CA GLN A 295 -50.24 34.99 -51.44
C GLN A 295 -49.87 35.09 -52.93
N ASP A 296 -48.58 35.14 -53.25
CA ASP A 296 -48.11 35.26 -54.63
C ASP A 296 -48.19 33.92 -55.38
N ALA A 297 -47.86 32.81 -54.71
CA ALA A 297 -47.77 31.50 -55.33
C ALA A 297 -49.13 30.90 -55.73
N ILE A 298 -50.22 31.22 -55.00
CA ILE A 298 -51.54 30.63 -55.26
C ILE A 298 -52.19 31.12 -56.56
N THR A 299 -51.76 32.30 -57.04
CA THR A 299 -52.30 32.97 -58.24
C THR A 299 -52.01 32.22 -59.54
N SER A 300 -51.00 31.34 -59.56
CA SER A 300 -50.55 30.61 -60.75
C SER A 300 -50.29 29.14 -60.45
N THR A 301 -50.62 28.25 -61.40
CA THR A 301 -50.34 26.81 -61.28
C THR A 301 -48.83 26.52 -61.11
N ALA A 302 -47.97 27.27 -61.80
CA ALA A 302 -46.52 27.13 -61.64
C ALA A 302 -46.03 27.63 -60.28
N GLY A 303 -46.67 28.66 -59.71
CA GLY A 303 -46.40 29.14 -58.36
C GLY A 303 -46.78 28.12 -57.30
N ARG A 304 -47.96 27.49 -57.45
CA ARG A 304 -48.42 26.40 -56.57
C ARG A 304 -47.46 25.22 -56.53
N MET A 305 -46.93 24.80 -57.68
CA MET A 305 -45.97 23.69 -57.76
C MET A 305 -44.66 24.02 -57.05
N LYS A 306 -44.11 25.23 -57.25
CA LYS A 306 -42.92 25.70 -56.55
C LYS A 306 -43.11 25.78 -55.03
N LEU A 307 -44.29 26.20 -54.57
CA LEU A 307 -44.60 26.23 -53.14
C LEU A 307 -44.58 24.81 -52.54
N ILE A 308 -45.17 23.83 -53.25
CA ILE A 308 -45.14 22.42 -52.83
C ILE A 308 -43.71 21.90 -52.73
N ASP A 309 -42.87 22.13 -53.76
CA ASP A 309 -41.46 21.70 -53.76
C ASP A 309 -40.69 22.34 -52.59
N SER A 310 -40.96 23.61 -52.28
CA SER A 310 -40.34 24.33 -51.16
C SER A 310 -40.75 23.75 -49.80
N MET A 311 -42.04 23.42 -49.62
CA MET A 311 -42.55 22.81 -48.39
C MET A 311 -41.98 21.41 -48.20
N GLU A 312 -41.88 20.61 -49.27
CA GLU A 312 -41.27 19.29 -49.23
C GLU A 312 -39.79 19.36 -48.85
N GLY A 313 -39.05 20.35 -49.38
CA GLY A 313 -37.66 20.63 -49.01
C GLY A 313 -37.51 21.01 -47.53
N ILE A 314 -38.39 21.88 -47.01
CA ILE A 314 -38.41 22.28 -45.59
C ILE A 314 -38.63 21.05 -44.70
N VAL A 315 -39.65 20.25 -44.99
CA VAL A 315 -39.97 19.04 -44.22
C VAL A 315 -38.79 18.06 -44.21
N LYS A 316 -38.19 17.78 -45.38
CA LYS A 316 -37.00 16.90 -45.47
C LYS A 316 -35.83 17.44 -44.65
N SER A 317 -35.55 18.74 -44.73
CA SER A 317 -34.44 19.35 -43.99
C SER A 317 -34.67 19.36 -42.47
N SER A 318 -35.92 19.52 -42.03
CA SER A 318 -36.31 19.44 -40.61
C SER A 318 -36.20 18.02 -40.09
N GLN A 319 -36.64 17.03 -40.88
CA GLN A 319 -36.51 15.61 -40.53
C GLN A 319 -35.05 15.21 -40.37
N GLN A 320 -34.18 15.58 -41.32
CA GLN A 320 -32.75 15.30 -41.24
C GLN A 320 -32.08 15.89 -39.99
N LYS A 321 -32.49 17.12 -39.59
CA LYS A 321 -31.98 17.73 -38.35
C LYS A 321 -32.47 16.98 -37.12
N LEU A 322 -33.73 16.57 -37.09
CA LEU A 322 -34.30 15.79 -36.00
C LEU A 322 -33.56 14.46 -35.82
N ASP A 323 -33.36 13.71 -36.91
CA ASP A 323 -32.67 12.43 -36.89
C ASP A 323 -31.23 12.58 -36.36
N LYS A 324 -30.52 13.65 -36.79
CA LYS A 324 -29.17 13.95 -36.31
C LYS A 324 -29.13 14.23 -34.80
N VAL A 325 -30.08 15.00 -34.28
CA VAL A 325 -30.17 15.30 -32.84
C VAL A 325 -30.54 14.05 -32.04
N GLN A 326 -31.44 13.21 -32.55
CA GLN A 326 -31.81 11.94 -31.91
C GLN A 326 -30.62 10.96 -31.84
N LEU A 327 -29.81 10.90 -32.89
CA LEU A 327 -28.60 10.08 -32.90
C LEU A 327 -27.61 10.54 -31.83
N GLY A 328 -27.34 11.85 -31.76
CA GLY A 328 -26.46 12.42 -30.73
C GLY A 328 -26.97 12.19 -29.31
N LEU A 329 -28.29 12.28 -29.10
CA LEU A 329 -28.91 11.99 -27.80
C LEU A 329 -28.67 10.54 -27.37
N LEU A 330 -28.78 9.57 -28.30
CA LEU A 330 -28.52 8.16 -28.02
C LEU A 330 -27.05 7.91 -27.68
N GLU A 331 -26.12 8.58 -28.35
CA GLU A 331 -24.68 8.49 -28.07
C GLU A 331 -24.35 9.03 -26.67
N GLU A 332 -24.83 10.23 -26.33
CA GLU A 332 -24.64 10.83 -25.00
C GLU A 332 -25.29 10.00 -23.88
N GLN A 333 -26.47 9.42 -24.14
CA GLN A 333 -27.13 8.53 -23.19
C GLN A 333 -26.28 7.30 -22.87
N LYS A 334 -25.67 6.68 -23.89
CA LYS A 334 -24.75 5.54 -23.69
C LYS A 334 -23.54 5.94 -22.84
N VAL A 335 -22.96 7.11 -23.09
CA VAL A 335 -21.83 7.62 -22.30
C VAL A 335 -22.25 7.85 -20.84
N CYS A 336 -23.43 8.44 -20.63
CA CYS A 336 -23.99 8.68 -19.31
C CYS A 336 -24.19 7.37 -18.53
N ASP A 337 -24.76 6.35 -19.18
CA ASP A 337 -25.02 5.07 -18.53
C ASP A 337 -23.72 4.30 -18.24
N ALA A 338 -22.73 4.36 -19.13
CA ALA A 338 -21.39 3.83 -18.86
C ALA A 338 -20.72 4.50 -17.66
N LEU A 339 -20.83 5.83 -17.54
CA LEU A 339 -20.31 6.59 -16.40
C LEU A 339 -21.03 6.23 -15.08
N LYS A 340 -22.36 6.08 -15.11
CA LYS A 340 -23.14 5.62 -13.94
C LYS A 340 -22.72 4.24 -13.46
N GLN A 341 -22.48 3.31 -14.39
CA GLN A 341 -22.00 1.97 -14.05
C GLN A 341 -20.62 2.02 -13.40
N ARG A 342 -19.67 2.76 -13.99
CA ARG A 342 -18.33 2.95 -13.39
C ARG A 342 -18.40 3.56 -11.99
N TYR A 343 -19.26 4.57 -11.81
CA TYR A 343 -19.48 5.17 -10.50
C TYR A 343 -20.06 4.17 -9.49
N ALA A 344 -21.04 3.36 -9.90
CA ALA A 344 -21.62 2.34 -9.03
C ALA A 344 -20.59 1.30 -8.57
N VAL A 345 -19.70 0.87 -9.47
CA VAL A 345 -18.58 -0.05 -9.15
C VAL A 345 -17.62 0.60 -8.15
N ALA A 346 -17.17 1.83 -8.42
CA ALA A 346 -16.25 2.54 -7.51
C ALA A 346 -16.86 2.77 -6.12
N VAL A 347 -18.15 3.06 -6.03
CA VAL A 347 -18.87 3.19 -4.73
C VAL A 347 -18.94 1.84 -4.01
N ALA A 348 -19.14 0.74 -4.73
CA ALA A 348 -19.13 -0.60 -4.13
C ALA A 348 -17.74 -0.96 -3.57
N GLU A 349 -16.67 -0.69 -4.33
CA GLU A 349 -15.28 -0.87 -3.89
C GLU A 349 -14.95 -0.01 -2.67
N GLN A 350 -15.38 1.26 -2.66
CA GLN A 350 -15.20 2.15 -1.51
C GLN A 350 -15.88 1.59 -0.25
N ARG A 351 -17.11 1.09 -0.37
CA ARG A 351 -17.84 0.46 0.75
C ARG A 351 -17.15 -0.80 1.24
N HIS A 352 -16.59 -1.60 0.32
CA HIS A 352 -15.83 -2.79 0.66
C HIS A 352 -14.55 -2.42 1.44
N CYS A 353 -13.77 -1.45 0.95
CA CYS A 353 -12.57 -0.96 1.61
C CYS A 353 -12.86 -0.42 3.02
N TYR A 354 -13.95 0.36 3.17
CA TYR A 354 -14.37 0.85 4.48
C TYR A 354 -14.71 -0.28 5.46
N SER A 355 -15.39 -1.32 4.97
CA SER A 355 -15.74 -2.49 5.79
C SER A 355 -14.49 -3.25 6.23
N LEU A 356 -13.51 -3.43 5.33
CA LEU A 356 -12.24 -4.07 5.64
C LEU A 356 -11.41 -3.27 6.66
N LEU A 357 -11.34 -1.95 6.50
CA LEU A 357 -10.67 -1.06 7.45
C LEU A 357 -11.30 -1.13 8.85
N LYS A 358 -12.63 -1.19 8.92
CA LYS A 358 -13.34 -1.31 10.18
C LYS A 358 -13.05 -2.64 10.87
N ALA A 359 -13.09 -3.75 10.12
CA ALA A 359 -12.72 -5.07 10.66
C ALA A 359 -11.26 -5.10 11.14
N PHE A 360 -10.34 -4.52 10.37
CA PHE A 360 -8.94 -4.39 10.77
C PHE A 360 -8.77 -3.57 12.06
N GLN A 361 -9.51 -2.48 12.21
CA GLN A 361 -9.47 -1.66 13.42
C GLN A 361 -10.01 -2.40 14.65
N GLU A 362 -11.05 -3.22 14.48
CA GLU A 362 -11.59 -4.09 15.53
C GLU A 362 -10.56 -5.15 15.98
N GLU A 363 -9.89 -5.80 15.03
CA GLU A 363 -8.80 -6.76 15.31
C GLU A 363 -7.60 -6.09 15.99
N CYS A 364 -7.22 -4.88 15.58
CA CYS A 364 -6.15 -4.11 16.25
C CYS A 364 -6.52 -3.81 17.71
N ALA A 365 -7.75 -3.39 17.97
CA ALA A 365 -8.22 -3.13 19.33
C ALA A 365 -8.27 -4.41 20.18
N LEU A 366 -8.60 -5.56 19.58
CA LEU A 366 -8.56 -6.85 20.25
C LEU A 366 -7.11 -7.25 20.57
N ASN A 367 -6.17 -7.08 19.64
CA ASN A 367 -4.76 -7.35 19.83
C ASN A 367 -4.16 -6.48 20.96
N GLU A 368 -4.45 -5.17 20.98
CA GLU A 368 -4.02 -4.28 22.06
C GLU A 368 -4.52 -4.77 23.43
N LYS A 369 -5.78 -5.19 23.53
CA LYS A 369 -6.33 -5.77 24.78
C LYS A 369 -5.58 -7.04 25.19
N LEU A 370 -5.28 -7.94 24.26
CA LEU A 370 -4.53 -9.17 24.54
C LEU A 370 -3.10 -8.87 25.00
N ARG A 371 -2.42 -7.89 24.38
CA ARG A 371 -1.07 -7.46 24.80
C ARG A 371 -1.06 -6.89 26.22
N CYS A 372 -2.08 -6.12 26.59
CA CYS A 372 -2.23 -5.63 27.97
C CYS A 372 -2.46 -6.76 28.99
N GLN A 373 -3.05 -7.89 28.57
CA GLN A 373 -3.29 -9.06 29.44
C GLN A 373 -2.06 -9.96 29.58
N THR A 374 -1.15 -9.96 28.61
CA THR A 374 0.09 -10.76 28.61
C THR A 374 1.29 -10.04 29.24
N SER A 375 1.18 -8.74 29.53
CA SER A 375 2.21 -7.94 30.22
C SER A 375 2.08 -7.93 31.75
N VAL A 376 1.30 -8.85 32.32
CA VAL A 376 1.18 -9.14 33.76
C VAL A 376 1.76 -10.51 34.02
#